data_AF-A0A847F5H5-F1
#
_entry.id   AF-A0A847F5H5-F1
#
_cell.length_a   1.000
_cell.length_b   1.000
_cell.length_c   1.000
_cell.angle_alpha   90.00
_cell.angle_beta   90.00
_cell.angle_gamma   90.00
#
_symmetry.space_group_name_H-M   'P 1'
#
loop_
_entity.id
_entity.type
_entity.pdbx_description
1 polymer ?
#
loop_
_entity_poly.entity_id
_entity_poly.type
_entity_poly.pdbx_seq_one_letter_code
_entity_poly.pdbx_strand_id
1 'polypeptide(L)'
;MLRTLLTAALIGSSVALLGSVSAGGDVREIGFAESMSPRALGPIRRDMTVVAELDSSSSRYLRGATLSDYRDGRWSGSIARPPVHSAGARAAGDKTRVAIVDHPEAYFLPAGAVVEAEERDHEGRRVLYFREGEPREGFDSRDLEIADELRERLRPIAERLAGGGDARERAERLRVRLASEKRYQLDFTAPPGVDATVYFLEEAEGGHCELFASAYVLLLRSIGIPARVVTGYVLSDEDASSGRWLARKGDAHAWAEVYVDGGYHPADPTP
;
A
#
# COMPACT_ATOMS: atom_id res chain seq x y z
N MET A 1 -54.24 11.80 2.29
CA MET A 1 -53.45 11.51 3.51
C MET A 1 -52.97 10.06 3.41
N LEU A 2 -51.89 9.81 2.66
CA LEU A 2 -50.47 9.81 3.06
C LEU A 2 -50.08 8.63 3.97
N ARG A 3 -49.28 7.70 3.43
CA ARG A 3 -48.22 6.85 4.04
C ARG A 3 -47.92 5.71 3.07
N THR A 4 -47.18 5.96 1.98
CA THR A 4 -45.70 5.98 1.87
C THR A 4 -45.10 4.58 2.05
N LEU A 5 -44.80 3.97 0.90
CA LEU A 5 -43.95 2.79 0.70
C LEU A 5 -42.54 3.10 1.24
N LEU A 6 -42.02 2.24 2.14
CA LEU A 6 -40.60 2.26 2.49
C LEU A 6 -39.83 1.44 1.45
N THR A 7 -39.18 2.15 0.54
CA THR A 7 -38.09 1.65 -0.29
C THR A 7 -36.89 1.44 0.64
N ALA A 8 -36.50 0.20 0.91
CA ALA A 8 -35.25 -0.09 1.61
C ALA A 8 -34.08 0.23 0.67
N ALA A 9 -33.40 1.34 0.95
CA ALA A 9 -32.22 1.78 0.24
C ALA A 9 -31.05 0.79 0.48
N LEU A 10 -30.41 0.42 -0.63
CA LEU A 10 -29.13 -0.27 -0.69
C LEU A 10 -28.09 0.52 0.13
N ILE A 11 -27.68 -0.02 1.27
CA ILE A 11 -26.53 0.48 2.02
C ILE A 11 -25.30 0.06 1.22
N GLY A 12 -24.63 1.06 0.63
CA GLY A 12 -23.43 0.88 -0.18
C GLY A 12 -22.32 0.23 0.62
N SER A 13 -21.83 -0.90 0.11
CA SER A 13 -20.65 -1.58 0.62
C SER A 13 -19.42 -0.69 0.45
N SER A 14 -18.90 -0.15 1.56
CA SER A 14 -17.58 0.47 1.59
C SER A 14 -16.52 -0.56 1.23
N VAL A 15 -15.79 -0.25 0.17
CA VAL A 15 -14.73 -1.03 -0.42
C VAL A 15 -13.52 -1.13 0.52
N ALA A 16 -13.00 -2.34 0.70
CA ALA A 16 -11.93 -2.71 1.63
C ALA A 16 -10.50 -2.23 1.27
N LEU A 17 -10.28 -1.54 0.14
CA LEU A 17 -8.96 -0.97 -0.21
C LEU A 17 -8.53 0.17 0.73
N LEU A 18 -9.48 0.76 1.46
CA LEU A 18 -9.24 1.81 2.44
C LEU A 18 -10.05 1.44 3.68
N GLY A 19 -9.43 0.65 4.56
CA GLY A 19 -10.03 0.20 5.81
C GLY A 19 -10.70 1.31 6.63
N SER A 20 -11.60 0.91 7.52
CA SER A 20 -12.37 1.84 8.35
C SER A 20 -11.44 2.72 9.20
N VAL A 21 -11.55 4.04 9.05
CA VAL A 21 -10.98 5.01 9.98
C VAL A 21 -11.80 4.93 11.26
N SER A 22 -11.21 4.37 12.33
CA SER A 22 -11.81 4.47 13.67
C SER A 22 -11.74 5.93 14.13
N ALA A 23 -12.85 6.41 14.73
CA ALA A 23 -12.97 7.77 15.24
C ALA A 23 -12.06 7.96 16.47
N GLY A 24 -10.78 8.26 16.21
CA GLY A 24 -9.78 8.43 17.27
C GLY A 24 -8.34 8.33 16.82
N GLY A 25 -7.96 8.98 15.70
CA GLY A 25 -6.56 9.24 15.33
C GLY A 25 -5.91 8.18 14.43
N ASP A 26 -5.53 8.61 13.22
CA ASP A 26 -4.50 8.13 12.27
C ASP A 26 -4.30 6.62 11.99
N VAL A 27 -4.99 5.71 12.65
CA VAL A 27 -4.83 4.26 12.52
C VAL A 27 -5.74 3.73 11.41
N ARG A 28 -5.14 3.09 10.42
CA ARG A 28 -5.87 2.28 9.43
C ARG A 28 -5.67 0.81 9.74
N GLU A 29 -6.77 0.09 9.86
CA GLU A 29 -6.80 -1.36 9.92
C GLU A 29 -7.24 -1.90 8.57
N ILE A 30 -6.41 -2.78 7.98
CA ILE A 30 -6.84 -3.59 6.84
C ILE A 30 -7.12 -4.98 7.38
N GLY A 31 -8.41 -5.28 7.52
CA GLY A 31 -8.88 -6.63 7.76
C GLY A 31 -9.01 -7.35 6.42
N PHE A 32 -8.25 -8.42 6.21
CA PHE A 32 -8.52 -9.37 5.15
C PHE A 32 -9.83 -10.06 5.51
N ALA A 33 -10.94 -9.52 5.02
CA ALA A 33 -12.20 -10.25 5.11
C ALA A 33 -12.01 -11.58 4.38
N GLU A 34 -12.53 -12.66 4.97
CA GLU A 34 -12.57 -14.03 4.45
C GLU A 34 -13.28 -14.16 3.07
N SER A 35 -13.59 -13.04 2.40
CA SER A 35 -13.94 -12.97 0.99
C SER A 35 -13.64 -11.56 0.44
N MET A 36 -12.72 -11.47 -0.53
CA MET A 36 -12.75 -10.37 -1.49
C MET A 36 -13.46 -10.90 -2.75
N SER A 37 -14.65 -10.38 -3.03
CA SER A 37 -15.40 -10.77 -4.24
C SER A 37 -15.00 -9.90 -5.44
N PRO A 38 -15.02 -10.45 -6.67
CA PRO A 38 -14.79 -9.68 -7.89
C PRO A 38 -15.78 -8.52 -8.06
N ARG A 39 -16.92 -8.56 -7.38
CA ARG A 39 -17.95 -7.52 -7.43
C ARG A 39 -17.58 -6.28 -6.60
N ALA A 40 -16.69 -6.43 -5.60
CA ALA A 40 -16.20 -5.33 -4.76
C ALA A 40 -15.03 -4.56 -5.42
N LEU A 41 -14.22 -5.22 -6.24
CA LEU A 41 -13.06 -4.63 -6.94
C LEU A 41 -13.27 -4.44 -8.45
N GLY A 42 -14.23 -5.14 -9.05
CA GLY A 42 -14.58 -5.04 -10.47
C GLY A 42 -14.93 -3.63 -10.96
N PRO A 43 -15.56 -2.76 -10.15
CA PRO A 43 -15.73 -1.35 -10.50
C PRO A 43 -14.41 -0.58 -10.42
N ILE A 44 -13.55 -0.89 -9.44
CA ILE A 44 -12.39 -0.09 -9.08
C ILE A 44 -11.31 -0.17 -10.14
N ARG A 45 -10.94 -1.37 -10.62
CA ARG A 45 -9.91 -1.50 -11.66
C ARG A 45 -10.27 -0.76 -12.97
N ARG A 46 -11.55 -0.40 -13.17
CA ARG A 46 -12.03 0.42 -14.28
C ARG A 46 -12.43 1.83 -13.88
N ASP A 47 -12.28 2.19 -12.61
CA ASP A 47 -12.62 3.49 -12.07
C ASP A 47 -11.51 4.48 -12.42
N MET A 48 -11.81 5.30 -13.42
CA MET A 48 -10.90 6.31 -13.94
C MET A 48 -10.91 7.61 -13.13
N THR A 49 -11.67 7.67 -12.03
CA THR A 49 -11.72 8.84 -11.14
C THR A 49 -10.33 9.18 -10.63
N VAL A 50 -9.88 10.42 -10.88
CA VAL A 50 -8.58 10.92 -10.45
C VAL A 50 -8.58 11.17 -8.94
N VAL A 51 -7.54 10.68 -8.27
CA VAL A 51 -7.28 10.82 -6.84
C VAL A 51 -6.15 11.81 -6.59
N ALA A 52 -5.13 11.80 -7.45
CA ALA A 52 -4.05 12.77 -7.41
C ALA A 52 -3.49 13.07 -8.82
N GLU A 53 -3.01 14.29 -9.00
CA GLU A 53 -2.33 14.75 -10.23
C GLU A 53 -0.92 15.21 -9.89
N LEU A 54 0.09 14.69 -10.59
CA LEU A 54 1.50 15.01 -10.36
C LEU A 54 2.13 15.56 -11.64
N ASP A 55 3.00 16.57 -11.49
CA ASP A 55 3.74 17.13 -12.63
C ASP A 55 4.86 16.16 -13.09
N SER A 56 5.47 15.42 -12.17
CA SER A 56 6.46 14.38 -12.44
C SER A 56 6.58 13.43 -11.24
N SER A 57 7.29 12.31 -11.38
CA SER A 57 7.68 11.47 -10.24
C SER A 57 8.84 10.56 -10.66
N SER A 58 9.87 10.41 -9.83
CA SER A 58 10.91 9.38 -10.09
C SER A 58 10.46 7.98 -9.72
N SER A 59 9.39 7.86 -8.93
CA SER A 59 8.80 6.61 -8.50
C SER A 59 7.36 6.51 -8.95
N ARG A 60 6.98 5.33 -9.48
CA ARG A 60 5.57 5.03 -9.75
C ARG A 60 4.74 4.74 -8.49
N TYR A 61 5.38 4.56 -7.33
CA TYR A 61 4.70 4.20 -6.08
C TYR A 61 4.39 5.43 -5.24
N LEU A 62 3.11 5.77 -5.11
CA LEU A 62 2.61 6.85 -4.26
C LEU A 62 2.03 6.29 -2.96
N ARG A 63 2.74 6.52 -1.86
CA ARG A 63 2.43 5.96 -0.54
C ARG A 63 1.19 6.61 0.08
N GLY A 64 0.23 5.78 0.45
CA GLY A 64 -0.85 6.13 1.38
C GLY A 64 -0.51 5.73 2.81
N ALA A 65 -0.92 4.52 3.21
CA ALA A 65 -0.70 3.99 4.55
C ALA A 65 0.44 2.97 4.58
N THR A 66 1.20 2.98 5.68
CA THR A 66 2.21 1.97 6.01
C THR A 66 1.69 1.11 7.14
N LEU A 67 1.70 -0.20 6.94
CA LEU A 67 1.17 -1.18 7.88
C LEU A 67 2.31 -2.04 8.39
N SER A 68 2.60 -1.86 9.68
CA SER A 68 3.75 -2.47 10.35
C SER A 68 3.34 -3.55 11.33
N ASP A 69 2.11 -3.50 11.84
CA ASP A 69 1.63 -4.39 12.90
C ASP A 69 0.75 -5.49 12.29
N TYR A 70 1.09 -6.76 12.53
CA TYR A 70 0.31 -7.92 12.06
C TYR A 70 -0.17 -8.79 13.22
N ARG A 71 -1.48 -8.90 13.39
CA ARG A 71 -2.10 -9.73 14.44
C ARG A 71 -3.39 -10.36 13.95
N ASP A 72 -3.59 -11.64 14.27
CA ASP A 72 -4.81 -12.40 13.96
C ASP A 72 -5.27 -12.26 12.50
N GLY A 73 -4.32 -12.39 11.57
CA GLY A 73 -4.57 -12.26 10.15
C GLY A 73 -4.94 -10.86 9.68
N ARG A 74 -4.59 -9.79 10.43
CA ARG A 74 -4.88 -8.40 10.07
C ARG A 74 -3.66 -7.50 10.18
N TRP A 75 -3.56 -6.55 9.26
CA TRP A 75 -2.58 -5.48 9.31
C TRP A 75 -3.16 -4.22 9.93
N SER A 76 -2.38 -3.55 10.78
CA SER A 76 -2.66 -2.20 11.22
C SER A 76 -1.43 -1.31 11.08
N GLY A 77 -1.69 -0.01 10.98
CA GLY A 77 -0.64 0.99 10.86
C GLY A 77 -1.19 2.39 10.70
N SER A 78 -0.38 3.26 10.12
CA SER A 78 -0.66 4.69 10.05
C SER A 78 -0.53 5.23 8.64
N ILE A 79 -1.25 6.32 8.37
CA ILE A 79 -0.98 7.14 7.18
C ILE A 79 0.37 7.80 7.37
N ALA A 80 1.31 7.55 6.45
CA ALA A 80 2.64 8.13 6.54
C ALA A 80 2.53 9.64 6.31
N ARG A 81 2.77 10.43 7.37
CA ARG A 81 2.90 11.88 7.24
C ARG A 81 4.35 12.21 6.89
N PRO A 82 4.64 12.73 5.69
CA PRO A 82 5.97 13.19 5.35
C PRO A 82 6.37 14.34 6.28
N PRO A 83 7.68 14.54 6.53
CA PRO A 83 8.12 15.72 7.25
C PRO A 83 7.72 16.96 6.44
N VAL A 84 7.18 17.96 7.14
CA VAL A 84 6.78 19.25 6.56
C VAL A 84 7.80 20.29 7.01
N HIS A 85 8.59 20.82 6.09
CA HIS A 85 9.44 21.97 6.38
C HIS A 85 8.67 23.25 6.05
N SER A 86 8.31 24.03 7.06
CA SER A 86 7.77 25.38 6.89
C SER A 86 8.88 26.37 6.54
N ALA A 87 9.55 26.17 5.40
CA ALA A 87 10.38 27.23 4.83
C ALA A 87 9.45 28.20 4.09
N GLY A 88 9.51 29.48 4.47
CA GLY A 88 8.72 30.55 3.85
C GLY A 88 8.74 30.45 2.33
N ALA A 89 7.56 30.65 1.74
CA ALA A 89 7.30 30.53 0.31
C ALA A 89 8.43 31.15 -0.54
N ARG A 90 8.81 30.41 -1.59
CA ARG A 90 9.75 30.76 -2.67
C ARG A 90 11.24 30.52 -2.40
N ALA A 91 11.63 29.25 -2.40
CA ALA A 91 12.89 28.87 -3.05
C ALA A 91 12.52 28.11 -4.32
N ALA A 92 12.85 28.67 -5.49
CA ALA A 92 12.74 27.98 -6.77
C ALA A 92 13.83 26.90 -6.83
N GLY A 93 13.47 25.66 -6.60
CA GLY A 93 14.31 24.47 -6.78
C GLY A 93 13.48 23.35 -7.39
N ASP A 94 14.10 22.19 -7.65
CA ASP A 94 13.50 20.96 -8.22
C ASP A 94 12.39 20.39 -7.31
N LYS A 95 11.27 21.09 -7.24
CA LYS A 95 10.08 20.68 -6.48
C LYS A 95 9.08 20.08 -7.43
N THR A 96 8.54 18.95 -7.03
CA THR A 96 7.43 18.30 -7.71
C THR A 96 6.13 18.75 -7.07
N ARG A 97 5.17 19.10 -7.92
CA ARG A 97 3.80 19.42 -7.51
C ARG A 97 2.96 18.14 -7.51
N VAL A 98 2.17 17.95 -6.47
CA VAL A 98 1.02 17.03 -6.46
C VAL A 98 -0.24 17.75 -6.01
N ALA A 99 -1.34 17.61 -6.75
CA ALA A 99 -2.66 18.04 -6.33
C ALA A 99 -3.46 16.82 -5.86
N ILE A 100 -3.97 16.89 -4.63
CA ILE A 100 -4.83 15.85 -4.05
C ILE A 100 -6.29 16.18 -4.40
N VAL A 101 -6.90 15.29 -5.17
CA VAL A 101 -8.27 15.44 -5.70
C VAL A 101 -9.28 14.72 -4.83
N ASP A 102 -8.94 13.54 -4.33
CA ASP A 102 -9.76 12.75 -3.39
C ASP A 102 -8.92 12.38 -2.15
N HIS A 103 -9.56 12.22 -0.98
CA HIS A 103 -8.88 12.08 0.33
C HIS A 103 -7.94 13.24 0.69
N PRO A 104 -8.45 14.46 0.95
CA PRO A 104 -7.62 15.65 1.18
C PRO A 104 -6.67 15.55 2.40
N GLU A 105 -6.93 14.61 3.31
CA GLU A 105 -6.07 14.28 4.45
C GLU A 105 -4.80 13.48 4.07
N ALA A 106 -4.80 12.84 2.89
CA ALA A 106 -3.70 12.02 2.41
C ALA A 106 -2.60 12.86 1.73
N TYR A 107 -1.40 12.28 1.64
CA TYR A 107 -0.25 12.91 1.00
C TYR A 107 0.08 12.28 -0.37
N PHE A 108 -0.09 10.96 -0.53
CA PHE A 108 0.22 10.20 -1.75
C PHE A 108 1.55 10.61 -2.40
N LEU A 109 2.65 10.41 -1.68
CA LEU A 109 3.99 10.78 -2.12
C LEU A 109 4.92 9.57 -2.26
N PRO A 110 5.97 9.66 -3.08
CA PRO A 110 7.05 8.69 -3.08
C PRO A 110 7.69 8.48 -1.71
N ALA A 111 8.33 7.32 -1.53
CA ALA A 111 9.18 7.06 -0.37
C ALA A 111 10.27 8.13 -0.23
N GLY A 112 10.52 8.62 0.99
CA GLY A 112 11.54 9.63 1.24
C GLY A 112 11.14 11.07 0.88
N ALA A 113 9.97 11.28 0.27
CA ALA A 113 9.49 12.61 -0.06
C ALA A 113 9.34 13.51 1.18
N VAL A 114 9.76 14.76 1.02
CA VAL A 114 9.69 15.81 2.04
C VAL A 114 8.81 16.93 1.51
N VAL A 115 7.76 17.28 2.25
CA VAL A 115 6.86 18.38 1.88
C VAL A 115 7.52 19.70 2.27
N GLU A 116 7.69 20.58 1.30
CA GLU A 116 8.33 21.88 1.50
C GLU A 116 7.33 23.04 1.45
N ALA A 117 6.18 22.84 0.81
CA ALA A 117 5.08 23.79 0.87
C ALA A 117 3.74 23.08 0.66
N GLU A 118 2.69 23.68 1.23
CA GLU A 118 1.30 23.27 1.06
C GLU A 118 0.47 24.51 0.76
N GLU A 119 -0.35 24.42 -0.29
CA GLU A 119 -1.21 25.51 -0.76
C GLU A 119 -2.60 24.97 -1.13
N ARG A 120 -3.53 25.89 -1.42
CA ARG A 120 -4.81 25.57 -2.06
C ARG A 120 -4.84 26.19 -3.45
N ASP A 121 -5.21 25.43 -4.47
CA ASP A 121 -5.38 25.97 -5.81
C ASP A 121 -6.71 26.74 -5.96
N HIS A 122 -6.98 27.23 -7.18
CA HIS A 122 -8.18 28.00 -7.48
C HIS A 122 -9.50 27.21 -7.32
N GLU A 123 -9.43 25.87 -7.33
CA GLU A 123 -10.54 24.96 -7.07
C GLU A 123 -10.63 24.58 -5.57
N GLY A 124 -9.76 25.12 -4.73
CA GLY A 124 -9.68 24.82 -3.31
C GLY A 124 -9.01 23.48 -2.99
N ARG A 125 -8.46 22.78 -3.99
CA ARG A 125 -7.78 21.49 -3.84
C ARG A 125 -6.46 21.69 -3.12
N ARG A 126 -6.10 20.71 -2.28
CA ARG A 126 -4.83 20.72 -1.55
C ARG A 126 -3.70 20.40 -2.51
N VAL A 127 -2.72 21.30 -2.60
CA VAL A 127 -1.54 21.14 -3.46
C VAL A 127 -0.31 21.08 -2.58
N LEU A 128 0.51 20.05 -2.80
CA LEU A 128 1.78 19.88 -2.10
C LEU A 128 2.93 20.08 -3.08
N TYR A 129 3.95 20.80 -2.61
CA TYR A 129 5.23 20.88 -3.27
C TYR A 129 6.21 20.09 -2.43
N PHE A 130 6.73 19.02 -3.01
CA PHE A 130 7.66 18.13 -2.33
C PHE A 130 8.96 18.03 -3.09
N ARG A 131 10.01 17.71 -2.35
CA ARG A 131 11.27 17.26 -2.90
C ARG A 131 11.39 15.78 -2.62
N GLU A 132 11.81 15.02 -3.61
CA GLU A 132 12.17 13.63 -3.40
C GLU A 132 13.47 13.58 -2.60
N GLY A 133 13.49 12.73 -1.57
CA GLY A 133 14.60 12.62 -0.65
C GLY A 133 15.07 11.18 -0.55
N GLU A 134 16.32 11.02 -0.12
CA GLU A 134 16.86 9.71 0.20
C GLU A 134 16.00 9.05 1.30
N PRO A 135 15.86 7.72 1.26
CA PRO A 135 15.21 6.98 2.34
C PRO A 135 15.80 7.35 3.70
N ARG A 136 14.95 7.49 4.72
CA ARG A 136 15.42 7.76 6.08
C ARG A 136 16.28 6.60 6.60
N GLU A 137 17.38 6.95 7.27
CA GLU A 137 18.20 5.99 8.01
C GLU A 137 17.42 5.37 9.17
N GLY A 138 17.59 4.07 9.36
CA GLY A 138 16.92 3.29 10.41
C GLY A 138 15.54 2.79 10.01
N PHE A 139 15.18 1.62 10.54
CA PHE A 139 13.85 1.03 10.38
C PHE A 139 13.10 1.01 11.71
N ASP A 140 11.77 1.00 11.64
CA ASP A 140 10.91 0.81 12.82
C ASP A 140 11.03 -0.65 13.29
N SER A 141 11.30 -0.90 14.58
CA SER A 141 11.46 -2.26 15.09
C SER A 141 10.23 -3.15 14.84
N ARG A 142 9.03 -2.55 14.74
CA ARG A 142 7.79 -3.26 14.36
C ARG A 142 7.87 -3.91 12.99
N ASP A 143 8.74 -3.40 12.11
CA ASP A 143 8.96 -3.97 10.79
C ASP A 143 9.77 -5.28 10.81
N LEU A 144 10.20 -5.74 11.99
CA LEU A 144 10.71 -7.09 12.24
C LEU A 144 9.74 -7.99 13.03
N GLU A 145 8.68 -7.40 13.60
CA GLU A 145 7.77 -8.12 14.49
C GLU A 145 6.91 -9.11 13.72
N ILE A 146 6.84 -10.33 14.27
CA ILE A 146 6.04 -11.45 13.80
C ILE A 146 5.87 -12.40 14.99
N ALA A 147 4.66 -12.95 15.18
CA ALA A 147 4.38 -13.91 16.25
C ALA A 147 5.28 -15.14 16.14
N ASP A 148 5.70 -15.72 17.26
CA ASP A 148 6.68 -16.81 17.29
C ASP A 148 6.18 -18.04 16.53
N GLU A 149 4.91 -18.42 16.72
CA GLU A 149 4.30 -19.56 16.02
C GLU A 149 4.29 -19.34 14.49
N LEU A 150 4.02 -18.11 14.06
CA LEU A 150 4.02 -17.74 12.66
C LEU A 150 5.45 -17.70 12.10
N ARG A 151 6.43 -17.20 12.87
CA ARG A 151 7.85 -17.25 12.50
C ARG A 151 8.33 -18.68 12.33
N GLU A 152 8.00 -19.58 13.25
CA GLU A 152 8.37 -20.99 13.16
C GLU A 152 7.80 -21.66 11.92
N ARG A 153 6.54 -21.36 11.59
CA ARG A 153 5.87 -21.88 10.38
C ARG A 153 6.47 -21.35 9.08
N LEU A 154 6.74 -20.04 9.01
CA LEU A 154 7.13 -19.37 7.76
C LEU A 154 8.63 -19.41 7.47
N ARG A 155 9.48 -19.44 8.50
CA ARG A 155 10.95 -19.39 8.33
C ARG A 155 11.49 -20.50 7.41
N PRO A 156 11.06 -21.78 7.49
CA PRO A 156 11.52 -22.81 6.56
C PRO A 156 11.14 -22.54 5.10
N ILE A 157 9.96 -21.94 4.86
CA ILE A 157 9.51 -21.54 3.52
C ILE A 157 10.39 -20.39 3.01
N ALA A 158 10.58 -19.37 3.86
CA ALA A 158 11.39 -18.21 3.54
C ALA A 158 12.84 -18.58 3.24
N GLU A 159 13.49 -19.40 4.06
CA GLU A 159 14.87 -19.84 3.84
C GLU A 159 15.02 -20.65 2.53
N ARG A 160 14.06 -21.53 2.22
CA ARG A 160 14.07 -22.33 0.98
C ARG A 160 13.96 -21.45 -0.25
N LEU A 161 13.06 -20.46 -0.24
CA LEU A 161 12.81 -19.57 -1.38
C LEU A 161 13.90 -18.49 -1.52
N ALA A 162 14.38 -17.96 -0.40
CA ALA A 162 15.38 -16.90 -0.36
C ALA A 162 16.80 -17.41 -0.66
N GLY A 163 17.16 -18.63 -0.21
CA GLY A 163 18.53 -19.14 -0.32
C GLY A 163 19.56 -18.31 0.45
N GLY A 164 20.86 -18.57 0.21
CA GLY A 164 21.96 -17.79 0.83
C GLY A 164 22.20 -16.45 0.12
N GLY A 165 22.82 -15.48 0.80
CA GLY A 165 23.12 -14.15 0.25
C GLY A 165 22.84 -13.04 1.24
N ASP A 166 23.03 -11.79 0.83
CA ASP A 166 22.66 -10.64 1.64
C ASP A 166 21.13 -10.40 1.64
N ALA A 167 20.67 -9.43 2.44
CA ALA A 167 19.25 -9.13 2.58
C ALA A 167 18.59 -8.71 1.25
N ARG A 168 19.32 -7.97 0.39
CA ARG A 168 18.80 -7.47 -0.88
C ARG A 168 18.61 -8.61 -1.87
N GLU A 169 19.61 -9.47 -1.99
CA GLU A 169 19.57 -10.65 -2.84
C GLU A 169 18.47 -11.64 -2.42
N ARG A 170 18.35 -11.86 -1.10
CA ARG A 170 17.33 -12.74 -0.51
C ARG A 170 15.92 -12.19 -0.75
N ALA A 171 15.74 -10.89 -0.56
CA ALA A 171 14.46 -10.22 -0.81
C ALA A 171 14.06 -10.30 -2.29
N GLU A 172 14.97 -9.97 -3.20
CA GLU A 172 14.67 -10.02 -4.63
C GLU A 172 14.31 -11.44 -5.12
N ARG A 173 15.00 -12.47 -4.63
CA ARG A 173 14.64 -13.86 -4.97
C ARG A 173 13.27 -14.25 -4.44
N LEU A 174 12.94 -13.91 -3.20
CA LEU A 174 11.60 -14.13 -2.65
C LEU A 174 10.52 -13.43 -3.48
N ARG A 175 10.76 -12.18 -3.88
CA ARG A 175 9.85 -11.38 -4.70
C ARG A 175 9.58 -12.06 -6.05
N VAL A 176 10.65 -12.44 -6.76
CA VAL A 176 10.55 -13.12 -8.06
C VAL A 176 9.86 -14.49 -7.92
N ARG A 177 10.18 -15.25 -6.87
CA ARG A 177 9.58 -16.58 -6.64
C ARG A 177 8.08 -16.48 -6.44
N LEU A 178 7.62 -15.61 -5.53
CA LEU A 178 6.20 -15.37 -5.32
C LEU A 178 5.48 -14.96 -6.61
N ALA A 179 6.05 -14.02 -7.35
CA ALA A 179 5.48 -13.55 -8.62
C ALA A 179 5.41 -14.67 -9.69
N SER A 180 6.31 -15.66 -9.63
CA SER A 180 6.35 -16.78 -10.59
C SER A 180 5.51 -18.00 -10.19
N GLU A 181 5.32 -18.23 -8.90
CA GLU A 181 4.68 -19.46 -8.37
C GLU A 181 3.17 -19.29 -8.14
N LYS A 182 2.68 -18.06 -8.00
CA LYS A 182 1.28 -17.74 -7.73
C LYS A 182 0.72 -16.85 -8.83
N ARG A 183 -0.58 -16.96 -9.11
CA ARG A 183 -1.27 -16.13 -10.11
C ARG A 183 -1.98 -14.96 -9.47
N TYR A 184 -2.09 -13.85 -10.19
CA TYR A 184 -2.98 -12.76 -9.78
C TYR A 184 -4.44 -13.17 -10.00
N GLN A 185 -5.26 -13.07 -8.95
CA GLN A 185 -6.71 -13.25 -9.03
C GLN A 185 -7.43 -12.40 -7.98
N LEU A 186 -8.55 -11.81 -8.37
CA LEU A 186 -9.37 -11.00 -7.48
C LEU A 186 -10.27 -11.87 -6.59
N ASP A 187 -10.60 -13.07 -7.06
CA ASP A 187 -11.51 -13.99 -6.38
C ASP A 187 -10.68 -14.81 -5.41
N PHE A 188 -10.86 -14.55 -4.12
CA PHE A 188 -10.15 -15.27 -3.07
C PHE A 188 -11.03 -15.43 -1.83
N THR A 189 -11.04 -16.65 -1.30
CA THR A 189 -11.74 -17.02 -0.08
C THR A 189 -10.87 -18.01 0.67
N ALA A 190 -10.42 -17.62 1.87
CA ALA A 190 -9.79 -18.55 2.80
C ALA A 190 -10.85 -19.31 3.59
N PRO A 191 -10.57 -20.54 4.07
CA PRO A 191 -11.46 -21.23 4.99
C PRO A 191 -11.69 -20.41 6.28
N PRO A 192 -12.89 -20.48 6.90
CA PRO A 192 -13.17 -19.74 8.12
C PRO A 192 -12.19 -20.03 9.25
N GLY A 193 -11.72 -18.99 9.93
CA GLY A 193 -10.76 -19.11 11.04
C GLY A 193 -9.33 -19.49 10.61
N VAL A 194 -9.05 -19.52 9.31
CA VAL A 194 -7.70 -19.67 8.77
C VAL A 194 -7.16 -18.31 8.37
N ASP A 195 -5.92 -18.03 8.74
CA ASP A 195 -5.21 -16.85 8.28
C ASP A 195 -5.11 -16.86 6.74
N ALA A 196 -5.74 -15.85 6.11
CA ALA A 196 -5.82 -15.72 4.66
C ALA A 196 -4.44 -15.61 3.98
N THR A 197 -3.48 -14.93 4.63
CA THR A 197 -2.13 -14.76 4.07
C THR A 197 -1.37 -16.07 4.10
N VAL A 198 -1.51 -16.83 5.20
CA VAL A 198 -0.90 -18.16 5.33
C VAL A 198 -1.53 -19.15 4.36
N TYR A 199 -2.86 -19.16 4.24
CA TYR A 199 -3.57 -19.99 3.26
C TYR A 199 -3.16 -19.66 1.82
N PHE A 200 -3.02 -18.37 1.48
CA PHE A 200 -2.52 -17.94 0.18
C PHE A 200 -1.13 -18.51 -0.12
N LEU A 201 -0.22 -18.41 0.85
CA LEU A 201 1.15 -18.86 0.69
C LEU A 201 1.25 -20.37 0.49
N GLU A 202 0.54 -21.15 1.30
CA GLU A 202 0.71 -22.60 1.37
C GLU A 202 -0.18 -23.36 0.39
N GLU A 203 -1.45 -22.96 0.25
CA GLU A 203 -2.48 -23.79 -0.39
C GLU A 203 -3.07 -23.16 -1.66
N ALA A 204 -3.22 -21.84 -1.71
CA ALA A 204 -3.90 -21.19 -2.83
C ALA A 204 -3.04 -21.14 -4.11
N GLU A 205 -3.67 -21.22 -5.28
CA GLU A 205 -2.99 -21.04 -6.57
C GLU A 205 -2.72 -19.56 -6.92
N GLY A 206 -3.37 -18.63 -6.22
CA GLY A 206 -3.28 -17.20 -6.50
C GLY A 206 -4.02 -16.32 -5.48
N GLY A 207 -3.85 -15.01 -5.62
CA GLY A 207 -4.49 -14.02 -4.76
C GLY A 207 -4.40 -12.60 -5.34
N HIS A 208 -4.88 -11.62 -4.59
CA HIS A 208 -4.80 -10.21 -4.95
C HIS A 208 -3.56 -9.54 -4.32
N CYS A 209 -3.28 -8.30 -4.71
CA CYS A 209 -2.03 -7.59 -4.36
C CYS A 209 -1.75 -7.54 -2.85
N GLU A 210 -2.78 -7.38 -2.03
CA GLU A 210 -2.63 -7.34 -0.57
C GLU A 210 -2.12 -8.67 0.01
N LEU A 211 -2.55 -9.82 -0.53
CA LEU A 211 -2.06 -11.14 -0.08
C LEU A 211 -0.62 -11.37 -0.51
N PHE A 212 -0.27 -10.97 -1.74
CA PHE A 212 1.09 -11.00 -2.25
C PHE A 212 2.03 -10.15 -1.39
N ALA A 213 1.67 -8.89 -1.14
CA ALA A 213 2.44 -7.97 -0.29
C ALA A 213 2.59 -8.53 1.14
N SER A 214 1.51 -9.04 1.72
CA SER A 214 1.50 -9.56 3.09
C SER A 214 2.36 -10.81 3.25
N ALA A 215 2.21 -11.78 2.35
CA ALA A 215 2.97 -13.02 2.39
C ALA A 215 4.47 -12.72 2.23
N TYR A 216 4.82 -11.83 1.31
CA TYR A 216 6.20 -11.41 1.09
C TYR A 216 6.80 -10.74 2.33
N VAL A 217 6.09 -9.80 2.96
CA VAL A 217 6.55 -9.14 4.20
C VAL A 217 6.73 -10.15 5.33
N LEU A 218 5.76 -11.04 5.56
CA LEU A 218 5.86 -12.03 6.65
C LEU A 218 7.01 -13.02 6.41
N LEU A 219 7.24 -13.44 5.17
CA LEU A 219 8.41 -14.27 4.83
C LEU A 219 9.71 -13.54 5.14
N LEU A 220 9.86 -12.28 4.72
CA LEU A 220 11.05 -11.47 5.01
C LEU A 220 11.31 -11.31 6.51
N ARG A 221 10.26 -10.95 7.28
CA ARG A 221 10.35 -10.79 8.74
C ARG A 221 10.72 -12.09 9.44
N SER A 222 10.22 -13.22 8.95
CA SER A 222 10.52 -14.53 9.52
C SER A 222 12.02 -14.88 9.48
N ILE A 223 12.75 -14.33 8.50
CA ILE A 223 14.20 -14.47 8.32
C ILE A 223 14.99 -13.20 8.71
N GLY A 224 14.37 -12.28 9.44
CA GLY A 224 15.04 -11.12 10.04
C GLY A 224 15.32 -9.95 9.08
N ILE A 225 14.64 -9.89 7.93
CA ILE A 225 14.71 -8.74 7.03
C ILE A 225 13.55 -7.79 7.36
N PRO A 226 13.82 -6.52 7.77
CA PRO A 226 12.74 -5.60 8.10
C PRO A 226 11.93 -5.23 6.86
N ALA A 227 10.62 -5.35 6.96
CA ALA A 227 9.72 -5.05 5.85
C ALA A 227 8.34 -4.63 6.36
N ARG A 228 7.56 -3.93 5.53
CA ARG A 228 6.20 -3.50 5.85
C ARG A 228 5.30 -3.52 4.64
N VAL A 229 4.00 -3.68 4.88
CA VAL A 229 3.00 -3.54 3.82
C VAL A 229 2.70 -2.06 3.61
N VAL A 230 2.52 -1.66 2.36
CA VAL A 230 2.12 -0.30 2.00
C VAL A 230 0.90 -0.36 1.09
N THR A 231 -0.06 0.51 1.34
CA THR A 231 -1.19 0.74 0.44
C THR A 231 -1.17 2.16 -0.11
N GLY A 232 -1.57 2.30 -1.36
CA GLY A 232 -1.51 3.57 -2.08
C GLY A 232 -1.84 3.36 -3.55
N TYR A 233 -1.10 4.05 -4.42
CA TYR A 233 -1.34 4.02 -5.86
C TYR A 233 -0.05 3.72 -6.62
N VAL A 234 -0.16 2.86 -7.64
CA VAL A 234 0.93 2.59 -8.57
C VAL A 234 0.60 3.21 -9.92
N LEU A 235 1.33 4.26 -10.25
CA LEU A 235 1.21 4.95 -11.53
C LEU A 235 1.54 3.99 -12.68
N SER A 236 0.72 4.04 -13.73
CA SER A 236 0.90 3.30 -14.98
C SER A 236 1.73 4.12 -15.97
N ASP A 237 1.17 5.22 -16.46
CA ASP A 237 1.82 6.11 -17.44
C ASP A 237 1.38 7.57 -17.27
N GLU A 238 2.12 8.47 -17.91
CA GLU A 238 1.76 9.87 -18.07
C GLU A 238 0.51 9.99 -18.95
N ASP A 239 -0.44 10.83 -18.52
CA ASP A 239 -1.61 11.16 -19.30
C ASP A 239 -1.22 12.11 -20.44
N ALA A 240 -1.19 11.56 -21.66
CA ALA A 240 -0.74 12.26 -22.86
C ALA A 240 -1.52 13.55 -23.18
N SER A 241 -2.72 13.74 -22.63
CA SER A 241 -3.55 14.93 -22.87
C SER A 241 -3.19 16.09 -21.96
N SER A 242 -2.77 15.79 -20.73
CA SER A 242 -2.45 16.79 -19.70
C SER A 242 -0.94 16.97 -19.50
N GLY A 243 -0.12 16.01 -19.97
CA GLY A 243 1.31 15.99 -19.68
C GLY A 243 1.61 15.76 -18.20
N ARG A 244 0.70 15.06 -17.50
CA ARG A 244 0.75 14.82 -16.05
C ARG A 244 0.62 13.36 -15.72
N TRP A 245 1.18 12.97 -14.59
CA TRP A 245 0.95 11.67 -14.00
C TRP A 245 -0.34 11.68 -13.18
N LEU A 246 -1.22 10.72 -13.44
CA LEU A 246 -2.53 10.63 -12.79
C LEU A 246 -2.60 9.36 -11.96
N ALA A 247 -2.87 9.50 -10.66
CA ALA A 247 -3.28 8.39 -9.82
C ALA A 247 -4.81 8.31 -9.86
N ARG A 248 -5.35 7.16 -10.27
CA ARG A 248 -6.80 6.91 -10.36
C ARG A 248 -7.22 5.88 -9.34
N LYS A 249 -8.52 5.82 -9.03
CA LYS A 249 -9.06 4.80 -8.10
C LYS A 249 -8.69 3.38 -8.55
N GLY A 250 -8.66 3.10 -9.85
CA GLY A 250 -8.23 1.82 -10.39
C GLY A 250 -6.74 1.49 -10.28
N ASP A 251 -5.91 2.47 -9.95
CA ASP A 251 -4.47 2.29 -9.72
C ASP A 251 -4.16 1.94 -8.26
N ALA A 252 -5.20 1.79 -7.41
CA ALA A 252 -5.04 1.43 -6.02
C ALA A 252 -4.37 0.06 -5.88
N HIS A 253 -3.30 0.01 -5.08
CA HIS A 253 -2.44 -1.16 -4.99
C HIS A 253 -1.82 -1.32 -3.60
N ALA A 254 -1.44 -2.55 -3.29
CA ALA A 254 -0.67 -2.90 -2.11
C ALA A 254 0.66 -3.53 -2.52
N TRP A 255 1.76 -3.07 -1.91
CA TRP A 255 3.12 -3.58 -2.15
C TRP A 255 3.88 -3.68 -0.82
N ALA A 256 5.12 -4.17 -0.87
CA ALA A 256 6.00 -4.19 0.29
C ALA A 256 7.06 -3.09 0.20
N GLU A 257 7.46 -2.54 1.33
CA GLU A 257 8.72 -1.82 1.44
C GLU A 257 9.70 -2.63 2.29
N VAL A 258 10.91 -2.83 1.77
CA VAL A 258 11.95 -3.64 2.40
C VAL A 258 13.11 -2.75 2.79
N TYR A 259 13.58 -2.88 4.04
CA TYR A 259 14.74 -2.13 4.51
C TYR A 259 16.03 -2.87 4.14
N VAL A 260 16.73 -2.36 3.13
CA VAL A 260 18.03 -2.85 2.65
C VAL A 260 18.95 -1.66 2.38
N ASP A 261 20.27 -1.85 2.49
CA ASP A 261 21.27 -0.81 2.19
C ASP A 261 21.05 0.54 2.89
N GLY A 262 20.48 0.51 4.09
CA GLY A 262 20.24 1.71 4.91
C GLY A 262 18.92 2.43 4.64
N GLY A 263 18.05 1.88 3.78
CA GLY A 263 16.81 2.54 3.39
C GLY A 263 15.66 1.60 3.06
N TYR A 264 14.43 2.11 3.12
CA TYR A 264 13.26 1.39 2.60
C TYR A 264 13.18 1.51 1.08
N HIS A 265 13.09 0.38 0.40
CA HIS A 265 12.89 0.30 -1.04
C HIS A 265 11.55 -0.38 -1.36
N PRO A 266 10.77 0.15 -2.33
CA PRO A 266 9.56 -0.54 -2.78
C PRO A 266 9.95 -1.86 -3.45
N ALA A 267 9.20 -2.92 -3.13
CA ALA A 267 9.33 -4.25 -3.69
C ALA A 267 7.94 -4.82 -3.89
N ASP A 268 7.60 -5.10 -5.15
CA ASP A 268 6.29 -5.59 -5.53
C ASP A 268 6.37 -7.07 -5.93
N PRO A 269 5.79 -7.98 -5.11
CA PRO A 269 5.72 -9.40 -5.42
C PRO A 269 4.51 -9.76 -6.31
N THR A 270 3.67 -8.78 -6.69
CA THR A 270 2.50 -9.01 -7.54
C THR A 270 2.93 -9.19 -9.01
N PRO A 271 2.47 -10.24 -9.72
CA PRO A 271 2.76 -10.47 -11.13
C PRO A 271 2.15 -9.44 -12.09
#